data_AF-A0A8T3N2K8-F1
#
_entry.id   AF-A0A8T3N2K8-F1
#
_cell.length_a   1.000
_cell.length_b   1.000
_cell.length_c   1.000
_cell.angle_alpha   90.00
_cell.angle_beta   90.00
_cell.angle_gamma   90.00
#
_symmetry.space_group_name_H-M   'P 1'
#
loop_
_entity.id
_entity.type
_entity.pdbx_description
1 polymer ?
#
loop_
_entity_poly.entity_id
_entity_poly.type
_entity_poly.pdbx_seq_one_letter_code
_entity_poly.pdbx_strand_id
1 'polypeptide(L)'
;MPQLAAISRAHRPLRSIRPEMGWGRLKNGALFTKAEKEFDAFLTGDRNLSFQQNSTRYNLAVVVLHAESTQLHQTLPLIRNVLDLLPTLKPGQVLDVYP
;
A
#
# COMPACT_ATOMS: atom_id res chain seq x y z
N MET A 1 13.10 -8.12 -0.99
CA MET A 1 12.67 -7.20 0.09
C MET A 1 11.49 -6.42 -0.46
N PRO A 2 10.28 -6.44 0.12
CA PRO A 2 9.13 -5.79 -0.52
C PRO A 2 9.29 -4.28 -0.50
N GLN A 3 9.26 -3.66 -1.67
CA GLN A 3 8.95 -2.24 -1.81
C GLN A 3 7.50 -2.00 -1.38
N LEU A 4 7.31 -1.18 -0.35
CA LEU A 4 6.01 -0.68 0.10
C LEU A 4 5.91 0.77 -0.35
N ALA A 5 4.88 1.11 -1.12
CA ALA A 5 4.70 2.46 -1.66
C ALA A 5 3.38 3.05 -1.16
N ALA A 6 3.32 4.36 -0.91
CA ALA A 6 2.10 5.04 -0.49
C ALA A 6 1.86 6.30 -1.35
N ILE A 7 0.58 6.64 -1.56
CA ILE A 7 0.13 7.69 -2.50
C ILE A 7 -0.72 8.72 -1.75
N SER A 8 -0.53 10.02 -2.06
CA SER A 8 -1.22 11.16 -1.43
C SER A 8 -1.87 12.08 -2.47
N ARG A 9 -3.05 12.63 -2.16
CA ARG A 9 -3.89 13.55 -2.96
C ARG A 9 -3.23 14.84 -3.43
N ALA A 10 -2.10 15.26 -2.85
CA ALA A 10 -1.51 16.58 -3.08
C ALA A 10 -0.15 16.51 -3.79
N HIS A 11 -0.10 16.09 -5.05
CA HIS A 11 1.11 16.20 -5.90
C HIS A 11 2.42 15.66 -5.27
N ARG A 12 2.34 14.71 -4.32
CA ARG A 12 3.53 14.13 -3.68
C ARG A 12 3.97 12.87 -4.42
N PRO A 13 5.28 12.70 -4.65
CA PRO A 13 5.81 11.51 -5.33
C PRO A 13 5.53 10.24 -4.53
N LEU A 14 5.48 9.10 -5.23
CA LEU A 14 5.50 7.77 -4.61
C LEU A 14 6.69 7.68 -3.65
N ARG A 15 6.43 7.32 -2.38
CA ARG A 15 7.49 7.17 -1.37
C ARG A 15 7.59 5.75 -0.89
N SER A 16 8.81 5.25 -0.78
CA SER A 16 9.09 3.95 -0.19
C SER A 16 9.17 4.08 1.34
N ILE A 17 8.11 3.67 2.05
CA ILE A 17 7.99 3.95 3.49
C ILE A 17 9.04 3.26 4.37
N ARG A 18 9.63 2.13 3.94
CA ARG A 18 10.65 1.44 4.76
C ARG A 18 12.03 2.10 4.64
N PRO A 19 12.63 2.20 3.44
CA PRO A 19 13.95 2.82 3.29
C PRO A 19 13.92 4.35 3.37
N GLU A 20 12.91 5.04 2.84
CA GLU A 20 12.93 6.52 2.74
C GLU A 20 12.36 7.23 3.96
N MET A 21 11.36 6.64 4.64
CA MET A 21 10.76 7.24 5.85
C MET A 21 11.37 6.72 7.15
N GLY A 22 12.31 5.76 7.07
CA GLY A 22 12.92 5.12 8.24
C GLY A 22 11.95 4.25 9.05
N TRP A 23 10.81 3.83 8.47
CA TRP A 23 9.78 3.07 9.18
C TRP A 23 9.98 1.55 9.12
N GLY A 24 11.13 1.07 8.63
CA GLY A 24 11.43 -0.35 8.45
C GLY A 24 11.32 -1.23 9.69
N ARG A 25 11.36 -0.65 10.90
CA ARG A 25 11.23 -1.36 12.18
C ARG A 25 9.86 -1.23 12.85
N LEU A 26 8.93 -0.48 12.26
CA LEU A 26 7.59 -0.30 12.85
C LEU A 26 6.76 -1.57 12.67
N LYS A 27 6.01 -1.93 13.72
CA LYS A 27 4.94 -2.94 13.63
C LYS A 27 3.79 -2.38 12.78
N ASN A 28 3.04 -3.26 12.11
CA ASN A 28 1.94 -2.88 11.19
C ASN A 28 0.97 -1.86 11.78
N GLY A 29 0.57 -2.01 13.06
CA GLY A 29 -0.33 -1.05 13.70
C GLY A 29 0.25 0.37 13.78
N ALA A 30 1.51 0.50 14.19
CA ALA A 30 2.19 1.80 14.25
C ALA A 30 2.51 2.34 12.85
N LEU A 31 2.77 1.45 11.89
CA LEU A 31 2.99 1.80 10.49
C LEU A 31 1.74 2.43 9.89
N PHE A 32 0.57 1.79 10.06
CA PHE A 32 -0.71 2.31 9.56
C PHE A 32 -1.14 3.59 10.27
N THR A 33 -0.94 3.70 11.59
CA THR A 33 -1.21 4.95 12.32
C THR A 33 -0.39 6.14 11.84
N LYS A 34 0.82 5.91 11.34
CA LYS A 34 1.60 6.98 10.69
C LYS A 34 1.16 7.20 9.25
N ALA A 35 0.96 6.12 8.50
CA ALA A 35 0.62 6.20 7.08
C ALA A 35 -0.73 6.90 6.84
N GLU A 36 -1.76 6.64 7.65
CA GLU A 36 -3.09 7.28 7.51
C GLU A 36 -3.07 8.80 7.70
N LYS A 37 -2.01 9.35 8.30
CA LYS A 37 -1.84 10.80 8.49
C LYS A 37 -1.16 11.47 7.30
N GLU A 38 -0.47 10.71 6.47
CA GLU A 38 0.37 11.23 5.38
C GLU A 38 -0.11 10.79 3.98
N PHE A 39 -0.85 9.69 3.91
CA PHE A 39 -1.21 9.02 2.66
C PHE A 39 -2.67 8.60 2.65
N ASP A 40 -3.25 8.57 1.46
CA ASP A 40 -4.62 8.11 1.23
C ASP A 40 -4.65 6.61 0.90
N ALA A 41 -3.55 6.08 0.35
CA ALA A 41 -3.43 4.68 -0.06
C ALA A 41 -2.05 4.09 0.28
N PHE A 42 -2.04 2.78 0.57
CA PHE A 42 -0.89 1.97 0.92
C PHE A 42 -0.81 0.74 0.04
N LEU A 43 0.29 0.58 -0.69
CA LEU A 43 0.52 -0.53 -1.62
C LEU A 43 1.48 -1.55 -1.00
N THR A 44 1.10 -2.82 -1.05
CA THR A 44 1.85 -3.91 -0.40
C THR A 44 1.74 -5.23 -1.14
N GLY A 45 2.78 -6.07 -1.05
CA GLY A 45 2.71 -7.47 -1.49
C GLY A 45 2.35 -8.45 -0.36
N ASP A 46 2.07 -7.96 0.85
CA ASP A 46 1.70 -8.80 1.99
C ASP A 46 0.22 -9.23 1.92
N ARG A 47 0.00 -10.43 1.40
CA ARG A 47 -1.33 -11.03 1.19
C ARG A 47 -2.09 -11.31 2.50
N ASN A 48 -1.41 -11.35 3.64
CA ASN A 48 -2.08 -11.55 4.92
C ASN A 48 -2.93 -10.34 5.32
N LEU A 49 -2.66 -9.15 4.75
CA LEU A 49 -3.40 -7.93 5.09
C LEU A 49 -4.84 -7.93 4.55
N SER A 50 -5.12 -8.66 3.47
CA SER A 50 -6.47 -8.82 2.90
C SER A 50 -7.42 -9.54 3.86
N PHE A 51 -6.89 -10.40 4.72
CA PHE A 51 -7.67 -11.17 5.70
C PHE A 51 -7.70 -10.53 7.09
N GLN A 52 -6.91 -9.47 7.32
CA GLN A 52 -6.85 -8.79 8.61
C GLN A 52 -7.93 -7.70 8.72
N GLN A 53 -8.93 -7.93 9.57
CA GLN A 53 -9.97 -6.93 9.89
C GLN A 53 -9.40 -5.62 10.47
N ASN A 54 -8.20 -5.66 11.09
CA ASN A 54 -7.58 -4.49 11.67
C ASN A 54 -7.13 -3.43 10.65
N SER A 55 -7.03 -3.78 9.36
CA SER A 55 -6.62 -2.83 8.32
C SER A 55 -7.74 -1.84 7.96
N THR A 56 -9.01 -2.26 8.09
CA THR A 56 -10.17 -1.45 7.67
C THR A 56 -10.53 -0.33 8.63
N ARG A 57 -9.96 -0.33 9.84
CA ARG A 57 -10.20 0.71 10.86
C ARG A 57 -9.43 2.01 10.62
N TYR A 58 -8.44 1.99 9.73
CA TYR A 58 -7.58 3.13 9.46
C TYR A 58 -8.17 4.00 8.35
N ASN A 59 -7.93 5.30 8.39
CA ASN A 59 -8.30 6.21 7.31
C ASN A 59 -7.28 6.11 6.15
N LEU A 60 -7.07 4.90 5.66
CA LEU A 60 -6.05 4.53 4.68
C LEU A 60 -6.59 3.39 3.82
N ALA A 61 -6.61 3.56 2.50
CA ALA A 61 -6.87 2.45 1.59
C ALA A 61 -5.66 1.51 1.53
N VAL A 62 -5.88 0.21 1.50
CA VAL A 62 -4.81 -0.79 1.36
C VAL A 62 -5.00 -1.54 0.04
N VAL A 63 -3.97 -1.53 -0.80
CA VAL A 63 -3.94 -2.25 -2.07
C VAL A 63 -2.89 -3.35 -1.98
N VAL A 64 -3.33 -4.59 -2.17
CA VAL A 64 -2.52 -5.80 -2.04
C VAL A 64 -2.21 -6.34 -3.44
N LEU A 65 -0.93 -6.35 -3.79
CA LEU A 65 -0.41 -6.83 -5.06
C LEU A 65 -0.16 -8.34 -5.02
N HIS A 66 -0.90 -9.08 -5.84
CA HIS A 66 -0.69 -10.51 -6.06
C HIS A 66 0.32 -10.77 -7.18
N ALA A 67 1.51 -10.23 -7.03
CA ALA A 67 2.64 -10.59 -7.89
C ALA A 67 3.26 -11.91 -7.45
N GLU A 68 3.89 -12.64 -8.38
CA GLU A 68 4.64 -13.87 -8.06
C GLU A 68 5.80 -13.60 -7.10
N SER A 69 6.39 -12.42 -7.18
CA SER A 69 7.40 -11.97 -6.23
C SER A 69 7.37 -10.46 -6.03
N THR A 70 8.17 -10.00 -5.06
CA THR A 70 8.36 -8.56 -4.78
C THR A 70 9.35 -7.89 -5.75
N GLN A 71 9.88 -8.62 -6.74
CA GLN A 71 10.79 -8.04 -7.72
C GLN A 71 10.04 -7.06 -8.61
N LEU A 72 10.71 -5.94 -8.95
CA LEU A 72 10.08 -4.83 -9.66
C LEU A 72 9.37 -5.29 -10.95
N HIS A 73 10.03 -6.12 -11.76
CA HIS A 73 9.47 -6.60 -13.03
C HIS A 73 8.21 -7.47 -12.87
N GLN A 74 8.04 -8.13 -11.73
CA GLN A 74 6.84 -8.91 -11.42
C GLN A 74 5.70 -8.03 -10.90
N THR A 75 6.03 -6.92 -10.23
CA THR A 75 5.03 -5.95 -9.73
C THR A 75 4.60 -4.94 -10.78
N LEU A 76 5.47 -4.61 -11.75
CA LEU A 76 5.23 -3.59 -12.77
C LEU A 76 3.93 -3.79 -13.58
N PRO A 77 3.57 -5.02 -14.03
CA PRO A 77 2.32 -5.25 -14.75
C PRO A 77 1.09 -4.80 -13.97
N LEU A 78 1.11 -4.96 -12.64
CA LEU A 78 0.00 -4.61 -11.75
C LEU A 78 -0.12 -3.11 -11.51
N ILE A 79 0.97 -2.35 -11.68
CA ILE A 79 0.97 -0.91 -11.39
C ILE A 79 -0.04 -0.17 -12.25
N ARG A 80 -0.26 -0.59 -13.50
CA ARG A 80 -1.28 0.03 -14.36
C ARG A 80 -2.68 -0.11 -13.76
N ASN A 81 -3.04 -1.31 -13.33
CA ASN A 81 -4.31 -1.59 -12.66
C ASN A 81 -4.45 -0.79 -11.36
N VAL A 82 -3.36 -0.65 -10.59
CA VAL A 82 -3.34 0.19 -9.39
C VAL A 82 -3.64 1.64 -9.74
N LEU A 83 -2.97 2.21 -10.75
CA LEU A 83 -3.16 3.60 -11.16
C LEU A 83 -4.62 3.89 -11.55
N ASP A 84 -5.26 2.97 -12.27
CA ASP A 84 -6.67 3.10 -12.66
C ASP A 84 -7.61 3.01 -11.45
N LEU A 85 -7.23 2.26 -10.40
CA LEU A 85 -8.01 2.13 -9.17
C LEU A 85 -7.86 3.33 -8.23
N LEU A 86 -6.73 4.04 -8.24
CA LEU A 86 -6.44 5.13 -7.29
C LEU A 86 -7.58 6.15 -7.11
N PRO A 87 -8.23 6.65 -8.19
CA PRO A 87 -9.29 7.64 -8.05
C PRO A 87 -10.54 7.11 -7.33
N THR A 88 -10.69 5.79 -7.25
CA THR A 88 -11.87 5.11 -6.71
C THR A 88 -11.67 4.60 -5.28
N LEU A 89 -10.43 4.63 -4.76
CA LEU A 89 -10.08 4.11 -3.45
C LEU A 89 -10.81 4.87 -2.35
N LYS A 90 -11.37 4.13 -1.39
CA LYS A 90 -12.00 4.68 -0.19
C LYS A 90 -11.16 4.35 1.05
N PRO A 91 -11.11 5.24 2.04
CA PRO A 91 -10.46 4.93 3.32
C PRO A 91 -11.05 3.67 3.96
N GLY A 92 -10.20 2.87 4.61
CA GLY A 92 -10.60 1.63 5.26
C GLY A 92 -10.92 0.48 4.29
N GLN A 93 -10.77 0.69 2.98
CA GLN A 93 -10.93 -0.35 1.98
C GLN A 93 -9.66 -1.18 1.85
N VAL A 94 -9.81 -2.50 1.66
CA VAL A 94 -8.74 -3.39 1.23
C VAL A 94 -9.10 -3.96 -0.13
N LEU A 95 -8.17 -3.87 -1.09
CA LEU A 95 -8.35 -4.37 -2.46
C LEU A 95 -7.19 -5.26 -2.86
N ASP A 96 -7.51 -6.39 -3.47
CA ASP A 96 -6.54 -7.30 -4.08
C ASP A 96 -6.43 -7.00 -5.58
N VAL A 97 -5.21 -6.87 -6.08
CA VAL A 97 -4.90 -6.66 -7.50
C VAL A 97 -4.12 -7.86 -8.03
N TYR A 98 -4.66 -8.49 -9.06
CA TYR A 98 -4.11 -9.69 -9.70
C TYR A 98 -3.54 -9.36 -11.09
N PRO A 99 -2.64 -10.22 -11.64
CA PRO A 99 -2.10 -10.10 -12.99
C PRO A 99 -3.17 -10.05 -14.08
#